data_AF-A0A928U664-F1
#
_entry.id   AF-A0A928U664-F1
#
_cell.length_a   1.000
_cell.length_b   1.000
_cell.length_c   1.000
_cell.angle_alpha   90.00
_cell.angle_beta   90.00
_cell.angle_gamma   90.00
#
_symmetry.space_group_name_H-M   'P 1'
#
loop_
_entity.id
_entity.type
_entity.pdbx_description
1 polymer ?
#
loop_
_entity_poly.entity_id
_entity_poly.type
_entity_poly.pdbx_seq_one_letter_code
_entity_poly.pdbx_strand_id
1 'polypeptide(L)'
;MATLQSRLVTSEMMQAGQRPTLFTGGACNIQTAEGPIRNPGRDPLAAWLDEMGLFYFDPQIHPTTHGRDYVWEIDGPREKQAREEARLRVYEITPTTIAAISMMEIMDDACHGRVTIVWFNEGRTFAPLGLGTRDEFQNNATLRQQIGETAYSHLLAYINAGRQLRGEIATLLADYPHITFVDSLDELKAHIFSLRHWLKTDQPSYK
;
A
#
# COMPACT_ATOMS: atom_id res chain seq x y z
N MET A 1 13.44 28.53 9.07
CA MET A 1 12.45 27.52 8.64
C MET A 1 12.50 26.40 9.66
N ALA A 2 11.41 26.13 10.39
CA ALA A 2 11.37 25.01 11.31
C ALA A 2 11.42 23.72 10.47
N THR A 3 12.39 22.85 10.73
CA THR A 3 12.45 21.51 10.14
C THR A 3 11.20 20.75 10.58
N LEU A 4 10.32 20.42 9.63
CA LEU A 4 9.21 19.51 9.87
C LEU A 4 9.80 18.18 10.37
N GLN A 5 9.53 17.86 11.64
CA GLN A 5 9.91 16.58 12.22
C GLN A 5 8.98 15.51 11.63
N SER A 6 9.56 14.50 11.00
CA SER A 6 8.79 13.39 10.45
C SER A 6 7.96 12.69 11.54
N ARG A 7 6.76 12.26 11.16
CA ARG A 7 5.80 11.51 11.96
C ARG A 7 5.77 10.02 11.59
N LEU A 8 6.70 9.60 10.73
CA LEU A 8 6.95 8.20 10.44
C LEU A 8 7.29 7.44 11.72
N VAL A 9 6.57 6.36 11.97
CA VAL A 9 6.84 5.39 13.05
C VAL A 9 7.59 4.23 12.43
N THR A 10 8.86 4.05 12.79
CA THR A 10 9.67 2.93 12.29
C THR A 10 9.44 1.65 13.08
N SER A 11 9.94 0.52 12.57
CA SER A 11 9.91 -0.77 13.28
C SER A 11 10.59 -0.73 14.65
N GLU A 12 11.66 0.05 14.81
CA GLU A 12 12.36 0.25 16.09
C GLU A 12 11.52 1.10 17.06
N MET A 13 10.82 2.11 16.55
CA MET A 13 9.88 2.91 17.36
C MET A 13 8.69 2.05 17.82
N MET A 14 8.19 1.16 16.96
CA MET A 14 7.20 0.13 17.31
C MET A 14 7.73 -0.81 18.41
N GLN A 15 8.98 -1.27 18.32
CA GLN A 15 9.61 -2.07 19.39
C GLN A 15 9.67 -1.31 20.73
N ALA A 16 9.88 0.00 20.68
CA ALA A 16 9.86 0.89 21.84
C ALA A 16 8.44 1.25 22.34
N GLY A 17 7.39 0.71 21.71
CA GLY A 17 5.99 0.87 22.14
C GLY A 17 5.25 2.04 21.50
N GLN A 18 5.86 2.76 20.54
CA GLN A 18 5.12 3.73 19.75
C GLN A 18 4.14 3.03 18.81
N ARG A 19 3.05 3.72 18.46
CA ARG A 19 1.98 3.14 17.64
C ARG A 19 1.58 4.13 16.54
N PRO A 20 1.46 3.68 15.28
CA PRO A 20 0.96 4.54 14.21
C PRO A 20 -0.53 4.78 14.36
N THR A 21 -0.98 5.95 13.96
CA THR A 21 -2.41 6.22 13.78
C THR A 21 -2.89 5.64 12.44
N LEU A 22 -2.02 5.67 11.43
CA LEU A 22 -2.31 5.25 10.07
C LEU A 22 -1.30 4.20 9.60
N PHE A 23 -1.78 3.11 9.03
CA PHE A 23 -0.95 2.17 8.29
C PHE A 23 -1.10 2.44 6.80
N THR A 24 0.03 2.56 6.13
CA THR A 24 0.10 2.83 4.71
C THR A 24 0.54 1.51 4.08
N GLY A 25 -0.28 0.83 3.27
CA GLY A 25 0.03 -0.45 2.62
C GLY A 25 -0.02 -0.39 1.09
N GLY A 26 0.14 -1.52 0.42
CA GLY A 26 0.17 -1.61 -1.04
C GLY A 26 1.51 -2.15 -1.53
N ALA A 27 1.55 -3.42 -1.90
CA ALA A 27 2.78 -4.12 -2.25
C ALA A 27 3.23 -3.77 -3.68
N CYS A 28 4.33 -3.05 -3.80
CA CYS A 28 5.02 -2.88 -5.07
C CYS A 28 6.29 -3.74 -5.09
N ASN A 29 6.16 -4.93 -5.69
CA ASN A 29 7.24 -5.90 -5.81
C ASN A 29 7.83 -5.92 -7.23
N ILE A 30 7.63 -4.88 -8.04
CA ILE A 30 8.32 -4.82 -9.34
C ILE A 30 9.77 -4.42 -9.08
N GLN A 31 10.67 -5.37 -9.30
CA GLN A 31 12.10 -5.13 -9.28
C GLN A 31 12.56 -4.74 -10.70
N THR A 32 13.15 -3.57 -10.82
CA THR A 32 13.88 -3.13 -12.03
C THR A 32 15.34 -3.55 -11.95
N ALA A 33 16.08 -3.35 -13.03
CA ALA A 33 17.53 -3.53 -13.02
C ALA A 33 18.23 -2.59 -12.00
N GLU A 34 17.59 -1.47 -11.67
CA GLU A 34 18.05 -0.45 -10.73
C GLU A 34 17.57 -0.71 -9.28
N GLY A 35 16.66 -1.67 -9.06
CA GLY A 35 16.10 -2.00 -7.75
C GLY A 35 14.57 -2.01 -7.69
N PRO A 36 13.97 -2.23 -6.51
CA PRO A 36 12.52 -2.24 -6.34
C PRO A 36 11.89 -0.88 -6.66
N ILE A 37 10.79 -0.90 -7.43
CA ILE A 37 9.99 0.30 -7.70
C ILE A 37 9.15 0.58 -6.47
N ARG A 38 9.34 1.78 -5.92
CA ARG A 38 8.54 2.34 -4.83
C ARG A 38 7.18 2.79 -5.37
N ASN A 39 6.09 2.59 -4.61
CA ASN A 39 4.82 3.21 -4.97
C ASN A 39 4.98 4.74 -5.00
N PRO A 40 4.69 5.40 -6.13
CA PRO A 40 4.96 6.83 -6.32
C PRO A 40 4.05 7.73 -5.48
N GLY A 41 2.87 7.27 -5.07
CA GLY A 41 1.93 8.03 -4.26
C GLY A 41 2.30 8.15 -2.79
N ARG A 42 3.23 7.31 -2.31
CA ARG A 42 3.63 7.24 -0.88
C ARG A 42 4.34 8.48 -0.40
N ASP A 43 5.32 8.95 -1.15
CA ASP A 43 6.12 10.10 -0.76
C ASP A 43 5.28 11.40 -0.62
N PRO A 44 4.40 11.77 -1.59
CA PRO A 44 3.54 12.93 -1.42
C PRO A 44 2.46 12.74 -0.34
N LEU A 45 2.00 11.51 -0.09
CA LEU A 45 1.11 11.21 1.03
C LEU A 45 1.83 11.40 2.37
N ALA A 46 3.03 10.84 2.52
CA ALA A 46 3.86 10.92 3.72
C ALA A 46 4.17 12.38 4.09
N ALA A 47 4.57 13.20 3.11
CA ALA A 47 4.81 14.63 3.32
C ALA A 47 3.55 15.35 3.85
N TRP A 48 2.39 15.05 3.29
CA TRP A 48 1.12 15.62 3.74
C TRP A 48 0.71 15.13 5.14
N LEU A 49 0.94 13.85 5.47
CA LEU A 49 0.69 13.31 6.81
C LEU A 49 1.57 13.99 7.86
N ASP A 50 2.84 14.27 7.53
CA ASP A 50 3.77 15.03 8.37
C ASP A 50 3.25 16.46 8.62
N GLU A 51 2.78 17.14 7.58
CA GLU A 51 2.16 18.48 7.69
C GLU A 51 0.91 18.48 8.59
N MET A 52 0.12 17.40 8.56
CA MET A 52 -1.08 17.25 9.38
C MET A 52 -0.79 16.78 10.82
N GLY A 53 0.47 16.42 11.11
CA GLY A 53 0.90 15.90 12.41
C GLY A 53 0.30 14.52 12.71
N LEU A 54 0.07 13.69 11.69
CA LEU A 54 -0.46 12.34 11.83
C LEU A 54 0.67 11.33 11.86
N PHE A 55 0.68 10.43 12.85
CA PHE A 55 1.67 9.35 12.92
C PHE A 55 1.29 8.21 11.99
N TYR A 56 2.23 7.74 11.18
CA TYR A 56 1.98 6.67 10.21
C TYR A 56 3.12 5.65 10.16
N PHE A 57 2.80 4.44 9.72
CA PHE A 57 3.76 3.39 9.43
C PHE A 57 3.74 3.08 7.93
N ASP A 58 4.90 3.13 7.28
CA ASP A 58 5.08 2.79 5.88
C ASP A 58 6.04 1.59 5.75
N PRO A 59 5.57 0.40 5.35
CA PRO A 59 6.40 -0.79 5.20
C PRO A 59 7.35 -0.72 3.99
N GLN A 60 7.26 0.32 3.15
CA GLN A 60 8.14 0.53 2.01
C GLN A 60 9.50 1.10 2.46
N ILE A 61 10.17 0.32 3.30
CA ILE A 61 11.45 0.65 3.94
C ILE A 61 12.52 0.81 2.87
N HIS A 62 13.16 1.98 2.89
CA HIS A 62 14.16 2.37 1.92
C HIS A 62 15.14 3.35 2.57
N PRO A 63 16.43 3.38 2.17
CA PRO A 63 17.41 4.30 2.74
C PRO A 63 16.98 5.78 2.72
N THR A 64 16.25 6.21 1.70
CA THR A 64 15.79 7.61 1.58
C THR A 64 14.67 7.98 2.54
N THR A 65 13.88 7.02 3.01
CA THR A 65 12.73 7.28 3.91
C THR A 65 12.98 6.82 5.34
N HIS A 66 13.71 5.71 5.51
CA HIS A 66 13.94 5.05 6.79
C HIS A 66 15.41 5.06 7.22
N GLY A 67 16.32 5.53 6.36
CA GLY A 67 17.76 5.55 6.63
C GLY A 67 18.45 4.20 6.54
N ARG A 68 17.72 3.12 6.20
CA ARG A 68 18.23 1.76 6.05
C ARG A 68 17.40 0.93 5.07
N ASP A 69 17.94 -0.23 4.73
CA ASP A 69 17.22 -1.28 3.99
C ASP A 69 16.29 -2.08 4.91
N TYR A 70 15.35 -2.78 4.27
CA TYR A 70 14.40 -3.69 4.93
C TYR A 70 15.12 -4.93 5.51
N VAL A 71 14.81 -5.27 6.75
CA VAL A 71 15.32 -6.43 7.48
C VAL A 71 14.12 -7.27 7.93
N TRP A 72 13.92 -8.42 7.30
CA TRP A 72 12.71 -9.23 7.47
C TRP A 72 12.40 -9.62 8.91
N GLU A 73 13.41 -9.97 9.69
CA GLU A 73 13.26 -10.41 11.09
C GLU A 73 12.78 -9.27 12.01
N ILE A 74 13.00 -8.03 11.61
CA ILE A 74 12.60 -6.84 12.36
C ILE A 74 11.30 -6.28 11.77
N ASP A 75 11.27 -6.08 10.46
CA ASP A 75 10.24 -5.30 9.79
C ASP A 75 8.98 -6.11 9.53
N GLY A 76 9.09 -7.37 9.12
CA GLY A 76 7.92 -8.20 8.82
C GLY A 76 6.96 -8.33 10.02
N PRO A 77 7.45 -8.69 11.23
CA PRO A 77 6.61 -8.72 12.43
C PRO A 77 6.01 -7.35 12.79
N ARG A 78 6.75 -6.27 12.55
CA ARG A 78 6.32 -4.91 12.94
C ARG A 78 5.35 -4.30 11.96
N GLU A 79 5.47 -4.61 10.67
CA GLU A 79 4.49 -4.29 9.64
C GLU A 79 3.13 -4.90 9.99
N LYS A 80 3.10 -6.21 10.31
CA LYS A 80 1.87 -6.87 10.73
C LYS A 80 1.27 -6.22 11.98
N GLN A 81 2.09 -5.95 13.00
CA GLN A 81 1.64 -5.30 14.22
C GLN A 81 1.12 -3.87 13.95
N ALA A 82 1.83 -3.07 13.15
CA ALA A 82 1.45 -1.72 12.79
C ALA A 82 0.12 -1.72 12.04
N ARG A 83 -0.08 -2.66 11.10
CA ARG A 83 -1.35 -2.85 10.40
C ARG A 83 -2.48 -3.23 11.35
N GLU A 84 -2.25 -4.08 12.35
CA GLU A 84 -3.27 -4.47 13.34
C GLU A 84 -3.61 -3.33 14.31
N GLU A 85 -2.62 -2.54 14.73
CA GLU A 85 -2.78 -1.48 15.74
C GLU A 85 -3.23 -0.13 15.17
N ALA A 86 -3.02 0.12 13.87
CA ALA A 86 -3.45 1.36 13.24
C ALA A 86 -4.96 1.58 13.42
N ARG A 87 -5.40 2.83 13.33
CA ARG A 87 -6.83 3.16 13.27
C ARG A 87 -7.33 3.12 11.83
N LEU A 88 -6.54 3.64 10.91
CA LEU A 88 -6.85 3.69 9.48
C LEU A 88 -5.80 2.92 8.69
N ARG A 89 -6.23 2.10 7.73
CA ARG A 89 -5.36 1.53 6.71
C ARG A 89 -5.58 2.24 5.38
N VAL A 90 -4.51 2.54 4.67
CA VAL A 90 -4.55 3.14 3.34
C VAL A 90 -3.73 2.27 2.41
N TYR A 91 -4.38 1.59 1.46
CA TYR A 91 -3.70 0.78 0.46
C TYR A 91 -3.60 1.53 -0.84
N GLU A 92 -2.37 1.80 -1.29
CA GLU A 92 -2.13 2.32 -2.63
C GLU A 92 -2.11 1.17 -3.64
N ILE A 93 -2.96 1.27 -4.66
CA ILE A 93 -3.05 0.34 -5.79
C ILE A 93 -2.72 1.13 -7.07
N THR A 94 -1.53 0.95 -7.59
CA THR A 94 -1.01 1.56 -8.84
C THR A 94 -0.96 0.53 -9.95
N PRO A 95 -0.92 0.87 -11.25
CA PRO A 95 -0.84 -0.08 -12.36
C PRO A 95 0.24 -1.18 -12.23
N THR A 96 1.23 -0.96 -11.38
CA THR A 96 2.38 -1.82 -11.08
C THR A 96 2.25 -2.66 -9.79
N THR A 97 1.29 -2.39 -8.91
CA THR A 97 1.10 -3.13 -7.64
C THR A 97 0.80 -4.61 -7.90
N ILE A 98 1.52 -5.51 -7.19
CA ILE A 98 1.19 -6.94 -7.16
C ILE A 98 0.01 -7.11 -6.21
N ALA A 99 -1.19 -7.03 -6.77
CA ALA A 99 -2.42 -6.90 -5.99
C ALA A 99 -2.78 -8.13 -5.13
N ALA A 100 -2.16 -9.30 -5.32
CA ALA A 100 -2.54 -10.51 -4.59
C ALA A 100 -2.33 -10.38 -3.07
N ILE A 101 -1.15 -9.91 -2.63
CA ILE A 101 -0.87 -9.73 -1.20
C ILE A 101 -1.76 -8.62 -0.64
N SER A 102 -1.76 -7.44 -1.29
CA SER A 102 -2.58 -6.32 -0.82
C SER A 102 -4.07 -6.63 -0.80
N MET A 103 -4.56 -7.47 -1.70
CA MET A 103 -5.94 -7.95 -1.65
C MET A 103 -6.19 -8.80 -0.40
N MET A 104 -5.29 -9.72 -0.06
CA MET A 104 -5.45 -10.52 1.16
C MET A 104 -5.50 -9.63 2.41
N GLU A 105 -4.68 -8.58 2.45
CA GLU A 105 -4.67 -7.61 3.54
C GLU A 105 -5.98 -6.80 3.60
N ILE A 106 -6.47 -6.32 2.46
CA ILE A 106 -7.73 -5.58 2.35
C ILE A 106 -8.92 -6.47 2.74
N MET A 107 -8.95 -7.73 2.28
CA MET A 107 -10.01 -8.68 2.63
C MET A 107 -9.97 -9.04 4.12
N ASP A 108 -8.77 -9.19 4.70
CA ASP A 108 -8.62 -9.39 6.13
C ASP A 108 -9.15 -8.19 6.93
N ASP A 109 -8.86 -6.97 6.49
CA ASP A 109 -9.43 -5.76 7.09
C ASP A 109 -10.95 -5.71 6.96
N ALA A 110 -11.49 -6.09 5.79
CA ALA A 110 -12.92 -6.18 5.54
C ALA A 110 -13.61 -7.14 6.52
N CYS A 111 -13.06 -8.35 6.68
CA CYS A 111 -13.57 -9.38 7.61
C CYS A 111 -13.56 -8.94 9.08
N HIS A 112 -12.64 -8.06 9.46
CA HIS A 112 -12.48 -7.58 10.84
C HIS A 112 -13.14 -6.21 11.09
N GLY A 113 -13.87 -5.64 10.13
CA GLY A 113 -14.51 -4.34 10.33
C GLY A 113 -13.54 -3.16 10.43
N ARG A 114 -12.30 -3.31 9.93
CA ARG A 114 -11.26 -2.27 10.08
C ARG A 114 -11.46 -1.17 9.04
N VAL A 115 -11.41 0.08 9.50
CA VAL A 115 -11.55 1.24 8.60
C VAL A 115 -10.37 1.28 7.63
N THR A 116 -10.67 1.16 6.34
CA THR A 116 -9.68 1.04 5.27
C THR A 116 -10.06 1.90 4.08
N ILE A 117 -9.08 2.60 3.51
CA ILE A 117 -9.20 3.29 2.23
C ILE A 117 -8.35 2.54 1.20
N VAL A 118 -8.95 2.18 0.08
CA VAL A 118 -8.27 1.65 -1.10
C VAL A 118 -8.15 2.77 -2.11
N TRP A 119 -6.92 3.16 -2.40
CA TRP A 119 -6.60 4.28 -3.29
C TRP A 119 -6.06 3.76 -4.63
N PHE A 120 -6.82 3.96 -5.71
CA PHE A 120 -6.41 3.63 -7.07
C PHE A 120 -5.56 4.75 -7.67
N ASN A 121 -4.30 4.85 -7.27
CA ASN A 121 -3.38 5.84 -7.80
C ASN A 121 -3.07 5.55 -9.28
N GLU A 122 -3.21 6.55 -10.15
CA GLU A 122 -3.15 6.40 -11.62
C GLU A 122 -4.25 5.50 -12.24
N GLY A 123 -5.34 5.26 -11.48
CA GLY A 123 -6.55 4.62 -11.96
C GLY A 123 -6.50 3.09 -12.04
N ARG A 124 -7.48 2.52 -12.76
CA ARG A 124 -7.74 1.06 -12.80
C ARG A 124 -6.98 0.32 -13.92
N THR A 125 -6.18 1.03 -14.69
CA THR A 125 -5.43 0.45 -15.83
C THR A 125 -4.19 -0.29 -15.38
N PHE A 126 -3.71 -1.19 -16.24
CA PHE A 126 -2.46 -1.94 -16.03
C PHE A 126 -1.46 -1.52 -17.10
N ALA A 127 -0.34 -0.95 -16.67
CA ALA A 127 0.76 -0.50 -17.51
C ALA A 127 2.08 -0.51 -16.72
N PRO A 128 2.57 -1.69 -16.27
CA PRO A 128 3.87 -1.79 -15.63
C PRO A 128 5.00 -1.20 -16.46
N LEU A 129 5.88 -0.47 -15.77
CA LEU A 129 7.08 0.10 -16.37
C LEU A 129 7.93 -0.99 -17.03
N GLY A 130 8.31 -0.75 -18.28
CA GLY A 130 9.13 -1.67 -19.10
C GLY A 130 8.39 -2.89 -19.68
N LEU A 131 7.18 -3.19 -19.21
CA LEU A 131 6.39 -4.34 -19.64
C LEU A 131 5.18 -3.96 -20.48
N GLY A 132 4.78 -2.69 -20.47
CA GLY A 132 3.67 -2.18 -21.25
C GLY A 132 2.31 -2.60 -20.68
N THR A 133 1.29 -2.56 -21.53
CA THR A 133 -0.05 -3.07 -21.22
C THR A 133 -0.05 -4.59 -21.07
N ARG A 134 -1.16 -5.14 -20.59
CA ARG A 134 -1.31 -6.60 -20.42
C ARG A 134 -1.19 -7.35 -21.75
N ASP A 135 -1.66 -6.77 -22.85
CA ASP A 135 -1.62 -7.41 -24.16
C ASP A 135 -0.20 -7.36 -24.76
N GLU A 136 0.54 -6.27 -24.54
CA GLU A 136 1.97 -6.19 -24.90
C GLU A 136 2.78 -7.18 -24.06
N PHE A 137 2.52 -7.24 -22.75
CA PHE A 137 3.15 -8.18 -21.84
C PHE A 137 2.88 -9.63 -22.27
N GLN A 138 1.63 -10.01 -22.53
CA GLN A 138 1.24 -11.39 -22.88
C GLN A 138 2.00 -11.91 -24.12
N ASN A 139 2.38 -11.01 -25.03
CA ASN A 139 3.07 -11.31 -26.27
C ASN A 139 4.60 -11.08 -26.20
N ASN A 140 5.18 -10.85 -25.01
CA ASN A 140 6.60 -10.55 -24.86
C ASN A 140 7.48 -11.83 -24.93
N ALA A 141 7.81 -12.25 -26.15
CA ALA A 141 8.64 -13.43 -26.41
C ALA A 141 10.05 -13.33 -25.82
N THR A 142 10.65 -12.14 -25.81
CA THR A 142 12.00 -11.91 -25.26
C THR A 142 12.02 -12.15 -23.76
N LEU A 143 11.07 -11.57 -23.02
CA LEU A 143 10.96 -11.78 -21.58
C LEU A 143 10.68 -13.25 -21.26
N ARG A 144 9.75 -13.88 -21.98
CA ARG A 144 9.44 -15.31 -21.84
C ARG A 144 10.68 -16.19 -22.00
N GLN A 145 11.54 -15.88 -22.97
CA GLN A 145 12.81 -16.58 -23.17
C GLN A 145 13.80 -16.32 -22.03
N GLN A 146 13.87 -15.09 -21.51
CA GLN A 146 14.80 -14.70 -20.45
C GLN A 146 14.49 -15.35 -19.09
N ILE A 147 13.22 -15.33 -18.67
CA ILE A 147 12.82 -15.83 -17.34
C ILE A 147 12.31 -17.27 -17.35
N GLY A 148 12.06 -17.82 -18.55
CA GLY A 148 11.53 -19.16 -18.75
C GLY A 148 10.00 -19.25 -18.59
N GLU A 149 9.45 -20.36 -19.11
CA GLU A 149 8.01 -20.56 -19.26
C GLU A 149 7.22 -20.47 -17.94
N THR A 150 7.72 -21.13 -16.91
CA THR A 150 7.03 -21.23 -15.61
C THR A 150 6.96 -19.87 -14.92
N ALA A 151 8.08 -19.15 -14.85
CA ALA A 151 8.12 -17.82 -14.24
C ALA A 151 7.27 -16.82 -15.01
N TYR A 152 7.31 -16.88 -16.33
CA TYR A 152 6.46 -16.06 -17.20
C TYR A 152 4.97 -16.35 -17.00
N SER A 153 4.58 -17.63 -16.92
CA SER A 153 3.20 -18.03 -16.67
C SER A 153 2.70 -17.56 -15.29
N HIS A 154 3.53 -17.67 -14.25
CA HIS A 154 3.19 -17.13 -12.93
C HIS A 154 3.04 -15.61 -12.98
N LEU A 155 3.98 -14.89 -13.59
CA LEU A 155 3.90 -13.44 -13.74
C LEU A 155 2.60 -13.03 -14.46
N LEU A 156 2.24 -13.72 -15.55
CA LEU A 156 0.99 -13.49 -16.26
C LEU A 156 -0.25 -13.76 -15.38
N ALA A 157 -0.24 -14.83 -14.58
CA ALA A 157 -1.31 -15.14 -13.64
C ALA A 157 -1.45 -14.05 -12.57
N TYR A 158 -0.34 -13.57 -12.00
CA TYR A 158 -0.31 -12.47 -11.04
C TYR A 158 -0.88 -11.17 -11.62
N ILE A 159 -0.53 -10.88 -12.88
CA ILE A 159 -1.04 -9.71 -13.61
C ILE A 159 -2.55 -9.83 -13.85
N ASN A 160 -3.01 -10.98 -14.33
CA ASN A 160 -4.43 -11.21 -14.58
C ASN A 160 -5.24 -11.13 -13.28
N ALA A 161 -4.74 -11.74 -12.20
CA ALA A 161 -5.33 -11.59 -10.88
C ALA A 161 -5.38 -10.11 -10.48
N GLY A 162 -4.27 -9.36 -10.60
CA GLY A 162 -4.26 -7.95 -10.22
C GLY A 162 -5.18 -7.05 -11.05
N ARG A 163 -5.43 -7.38 -12.32
CA ARG A 163 -6.43 -6.71 -13.15
C ARG A 163 -7.86 -7.03 -12.72
N GLN A 164 -8.15 -8.32 -12.54
CA GLN A 164 -9.46 -8.77 -12.08
C GLN A 164 -9.79 -8.13 -10.74
N LEU A 165 -8.83 -8.13 -9.81
CA LEU A 165 -8.97 -7.51 -8.50
C LEU A 165 -9.29 -6.02 -8.58
N ARG A 166 -8.68 -5.22 -9.47
CA ARG A 166 -9.04 -3.79 -9.59
C ARG A 166 -10.46 -3.54 -10.10
N GLY A 167 -10.95 -4.41 -10.98
CA GLY A 167 -12.31 -4.31 -11.51
C GLY A 167 -13.35 -4.80 -10.52
N GLU A 168 -13.02 -5.85 -9.77
CA GLU A 168 -13.97 -6.59 -8.94
C GLU A 168 -13.89 -6.26 -7.45
N ILE A 169 -12.78 -5.76 -6.91
CA ILE A 169 -12.61 -5.51 -5.47
C ILE A 169 -13.67 -4.55 -4.93
N ALA A 170 -14.02 -3.51 -5.69
CA ALA A 170 -15.07 -2.58 -5.30
C ALA A 170 -16.44 -3.26 -5.24
N THR A 171 -16.68 -4.24 -6.12
CA THR A 171 -17.92 -5.03 -6.13
C THR A 171 -17.92 -6.06 -5.00
N LEU A 172 -16.81 -6.79 -4.83
CA LEU A 172 -16.61 -7.79 -3.77
C LEU A 172 -16.74 -7.19 -2.38
N LEU A 173 -16.32 -5.93 -2.22
CA LEU A 173 -16.33 -5.22 -0.95
C LEU A 173 -17.48 -4.21 -0.83
N ALA A 174 -18.44 -4.21 -1.78
CA ALA A 174 -19.53 -3.23 -1.79
C ALA A 174 -20.39 -3.28 -0.51
N ASP A 175 -20.50 -4.45 0.12
CA ASP A 175 -21.26 -4.67 1.34
C ASP A 175 -20.49 -4.33 2.63
N TYR A 176 -19.25 -3.83 2.53
CA TYR A 176 -18.40 -3.49 3.67
C TYR A 176 -18.29 -1.97 3.84
N PRO A 177 -19.15 -1.33 4.67
CA PRO A 177 -19.26 0.13 4.74
C PRO A 177 -18.02 0.83 5.34
N HIS A 178 -17.13 0.07 6.00
CA HIS A 178 -15.85 0.55 6.54
C HIS A 178 -14.71 0.56 5.50
N ILE A 179 -14.95 0.06 4.29
CA ILE A 179 -14.01 0.13 3.17
C ILE A 179 -14.45 1.27 2.23
N THR A 180 -13.54 2.21 1.97
CA THR A 180 -13.78 3.32 1.03
C THR A 180 -12.83 3.21 -0.16
N PHE A 181 -13.34 3.46 -1.36
CA PHE A 181 -12.54 3.53 -2.57
C PHE A 181 -12.38 4.98 -3.02
N VAL A 182 -11.17 5.37 -3.38
CA VAL A 182 -10.85 6.70 -3.91
C VAL A 182 -9.93 6.59 -5.12
N ASP A 183 -10.08 7.49 -6.07
CA ASP A 183 -9.38 7.44 -7.37
C ASP A 183 -8.29 8.53 -7.50
N SER A 184 -8.10 9.38 -6.47
CA SER A 184 -7.07 10.43 -6.47
C SER A 184 -6.48 10.70 -5.08
N LEU A 185 -5.28 11.29 -5.07
CA LEU A 185 -4.64 11.74 -3.83
C LEU A 185 -5.47 12.82 -3.12
N ASP A 186 -6.16 13.69 -3.86
CA ASP A 186 -6.98 14.74 -3.26
C ASP A 186 -8.24 14.17 -2.60
N GLU A 187 -8.89 13.19 -3.22
CA GLU A 187 -9.97 12.43 -2.58
C GLU A 187 -9.48 11.70 -1.34
N LEU A 188 -8.33 11.02 -1.42
CA LEU A 188 -7.72 10.36 -0.27
C LEU A 188 -7.49 11.34 0.88
N LYS A 189 -6.88 12.50 0.60
CA LYS A 189 -6.65 13.55 1.60
C LYS A 189 -7.95 14.05 2.20
N ALA A 190 -8.98 14.30 1.38
CA ALA A 190 -10.29 14.74 1.84
C ALA A 190 -10.93 13.69 2.79
N HIS A 191 -10.85 12.41 2.43
CA HIS A 191 -11.35 11.31 3.26
C HIS A 191 -10.58 11.20 4.59
N ILE A 192 -9.25 11.18 4.58
CA ILE A 192 -8.45 11.15 5.82
C ILE A 192 -8.76 12.38 6.69
N PHE A 193 -8.90 13.55 6.07
CA PHE A 193 -9.21 14.78 6.77
C PHE A 193 -10.61 14.76 7.42
N SER A 194 -11.60 14.14 6.77
CA SER A 194 -12.94 13.93 7.35
C SER A 194 -12.89 13.05 8.61
N LEU A 195 -11.96 12.10 8.64
CA LEU A 195 -11.72 11.19 9.77
C LEU A 195 -10.82 11.79 10.86
N ARG A 196 -10.23 12.98 10.67
CA ARG A 196 -9.16 13.51 11.53
C ARG A 196 -9.50 13.59 13.01
N HIS A 197 -10.76 13.89 13.36
CA HIS A 197 -11.16 13.99 14.76
C HIS A 197 -11.17 12.61 15.40
N TRP A 198 -11.73 11.62 14.70
CA TRP A 198 -11.72 10.22 15.12
C TRP A 198 -10.29 9.65 15.23
N LEU A 199 -9.41 10.01 14.29
CA LEU A 199 -8.00 9.61 14.34
C LEU A 199 -7.26 10.17 15.55
N LYS A 200 -7.66 11.34 16.06
CA LYS A 200 -7.03 12.02 17.22
C LYS A 200 -7.67 11.68 18.57
N THR A 201 -8.86 11.10 18.61
CA THR A 201 -9.53 10.75 19.88
C THR A 201 -8.98 9.44 20.44
N ASP A 202 -8.53 9.40 21.69
CA ASP A 202 -8.15 8.19 22.42
C ASP A 202 -9.34 7.29 22.77
N GLN A 203 -10.01 6.75 21.75
CA GLN A 203 -10.95 5.66 21.95
C GLN A 203 -10.29 4.33 21.57
N PRO A 204 -10.40 3.30 22.42
CA PRO A 204 -9.98 1.95 22.07
C PRO A 204 -10.87 1.45 20.93
N SER A 205 -10.26 0.83 19.92
CA SER A 205 -10.97 0.13 18.86
C SER A 205 -11.88 -0.95 19.45
N TYR A 206 -13.09 -1.07 18.89
CA TYR A 206 -14.08 -2.08 19.24
C TYR A 206 -13.44 -3.48 19.31
N LYS A 207 -13.67 -4.17 20.43
CA LYS A 207 -13.36 -5.60 20.60
C LYS A 207 -14.32 -6.46 19.79
#